data_AF-A0A954S1R5-F1
#
_entry.id   AF-A0A954S1R5-F1
#
_cell.length_a   1.000
_cell.length_b   1.000
_cell.length_c   1.000
_cell.angle_alpha   90.00
_cell.angle_beta   90.00
_cell.angle_gamma   90.00
#
_symmetry.space_group_name_H-M   'P 1'
#
loop_
_entity.id
_entity.type
_entity.pdbx_description
1 polymer ?
#
loop_
_entity_poly.entity_id
_entity_poly.type
_entity_poly.pdbx_seq_one_letter_code
_entity_poly.pdbx_strand_id
1 'polypeptide(L)'
;MPLRDLIALVMLLALAVALAAGNLLITARRSAIPLPLQGTVTRVEVRPEKHPGKDDVYLVHLESGDVVELDAELAKQLSPGATVSKGAGDRTLMVNGEAVGLHWSRDFYGMMVTMPIAMALLLAAAIWSFSVSRRGA
;
A
#
# COMPACT_ATOMS: atom_id res chain seq x y z
N MET A 1 10.75 -34.75 -2.89
CA MET A 1 11.39 -33.51 -3.43
C MET A 1 12.80 -33.51 -2.91
N PRO A 2 13.83 -33.40 -3.76
CA PRO A 2 15.19 -33.30 -3.26
C PRO A 2 15.32 -32.04 -2.40
N LEU A 3 16.15 -32.10 -1.36
CA LEU A 3 16.27 -31.04 -0.35
C LEU A 3 16.57 -29.67 -0.98
N ARG A 4 17.41 -29.63 -2.02
CA ARG A 4 17.74 -28.41 -2.77
C ARG A 4 16.50 -27.72 -3.35
N ASP A 5 15.61 -28.49 -3.98
CA ASP A 5 14.42 -27.93 -4.62
C ASP A 5 13.41 -27.44 -3.56
N LEU A 6 13.31 -28.15 -2.42
CA LEU A 6 12.49 -27.71 -1.30
C LEU A 6 12.98 -26.38 -0.73
N ILE A 7 14.30 -26.25 -0.52
CA ILE A 7 14.91 -24.99 -0.06
C ILE A 7 14.63 -23.87 -1.05
N ALA A 8 14.80 -24.11 -2.36
CA ALA A 8 14.51 -23.12 -3.39
C ALA A 8 13.04 -22.68 -3.37
N LEU A 9 12.10 -23.62 -3.25
CA LEU A 9 10.67 -23.33 -3.16
C LEU A 9 10.34 -22.48 -1.92
N VAL A 10 10.92 -22.82 -0.76
CA VAL A 10 10.72 -22.08 0.48
C VAL A 10 11.27 -20.67 0.37
N MET A 11 12.46 -20.48 -0.19
CA MET A 11 13.04 -19.14 -0.39
C MET A 11 12.21 -18.29 -1.35
N LEU A 12 11.72 -18.87 -2.45
CA LEU A 12 10.85 -18.17 -3.39
C LEU A 12 9.52 -17.77 -2.75
N LEU A 13 8.92 -18.66 -1.95
CA LEU A 13 7.69 -18.36 -1.23
C LEU A 13 7.90 -17.24 -0.21
N ALA A 14 8.98 -17.30 0.58
CA ALA A 14 9.31 -16.27 1.55
C ALA A 14 9.52 -14.89 0.88
N LEU A 15 10.23 -14.86 -0.24
CA LEU A 15 10.42 -13.65 -1.03
C LEU A 15 9.09 -13.11 -1.57
N ALA A 16 8.24 -13.98 -2.11
CA ALA A 16 6.92 -13.59 -2.60
C ALA A 16 6.04 -12.98 -1.50
N VAL A 17 6.02 -13.59 -0.30
CA VAL A 17 5.31 -13.05 0.87
C VAL A 17 5.84 -11.67 1.25
N ALA A 18 7.16 -11.51 1.32
CA ALA A 18 7.79 -10.25 1.69
C ALA A 18 7.45 -9.13 0.70
N LEU A 19 7.49 -9.42 -0.62
CA LEU A 19 7.13 -8.45 -1.66
C LEU A 19 5.64 -8.08 -1.62
N ALA A 20 4.76 -9.08 -1.43
CA ALA A 20 3.32 -8.83 -1.30
C ALA A 20 2.99 -7.97 -0.07
N ALA A 21 3.60 -8.27 1.07
CA ALA A 21 3.44 -7.50 2.30
C ALA A 21 3.98 -6.06 2.14
N GLY A 22 5.16 -5.91 1.51
CA GLY A 22 5.73 -4.59 1.20
C GLY A 22 4.82 -3.75 0.31
N ASN A 23 4.27 -4.35 -0.75
CA ASN A 23 3.34 -3.67 -1.64
C ASN A 23 2.03 -3.27 -0.94
N LEU A 24 1.50 -4.15 -0.08
CA LEU A 24 0.33 -3.86 0.73
C LEU A 24 0.59 -2.71 1.72
N LEU A 25 1.79 -2.68 2.34
CA LEU A 25 2.18 -1.61 3.26
C LEU A 25 2.32 -0.25 2.56
N ILE A 26 2.93 -0.21 1.37
CA ILE A 26 3.02 1.02 0.57
C ILE A 26 1.62 1.54 0.25
N THR A 27 0.72 0.64 -0.17
CA THR A 27 -0.66 0.98 -0.50
C THR A 27 -1.44 1.45 0.73
N ALA A 28 -1.23 0.80 1.88
CA ALA A 28 -1.84 1.18 3.15
C ALA A 28 -1.43 2.60 3.58
N ARG A 29 -0.17 2.98 3.37
CA ARG A 29 0.35 4.29 3.76
C ARG A 29 -0.37 5.46 3.06
N ARG A 30 -0.85 5.26 1.83
CA ARG A 30 -1.61 6.28 1.07
C ARG A 30 -2.93 6.67 1.73
N SER A 31 -3.54 5.76 2.49
CA SER A 31 -4.75 6.06 3.25
C SER A 31 -4.47 6.78 4.58
N ALA A 32 -3.22 7.14 4.87
CA ALA A 32 -2.74 7.75 6.11
C ALA A 32 -2.98 6.98 7.42
N ILE A 33 -3.81 5.93 7.43
CA ILE A 33 -4.16 5.15 8.62
C ILE A 33 -2.92 4.68 9.40
N PRO A 34 -1.92 4.00 8.80
CA PRO A 34 -0.79 3.49 9.59
C PRO A 34 0.20 4.59 10.00
N LEU A 35 0.13 5.78 9.40
CA LEU A 35 1.07 6.87 9.63
C LEU A 35 0.54 7.83 10.71
N PRO A 36 1.40 8.34 11.60
CA PRO A 36 1.07 9.54 12.35
C PRO A 36 1.09 10.75 11.40
N LEU A 37 0.22 11.72 11.64
CA LEU A 37 0.22 12.99 10.91
C LEU A 37 0.09 14.13 11.92
N GLN A 38 1.02 15.08 11.89
CA GLN A 38 0.97 16.24 12.76
C GLN A 38 1.61 17.44 12.08
N GLY A 39 0.93 18.59 12.11
CA GLY A 39 1.48 19.86 11.67
C GLY A 39 0.53 20.66 10.79
N THR A 40 1.06 21.71 10.18
CA THR A 40 0.32 22.58 9.26
C THR A 40 0.61 22.18 7.82
N VAL A 41 -0.42 22.03 7.00
CA VAL A 41 -0.28 21.82 5.55
C VAL A 41 0.27 23.09 4.92
N THR A 42 1.41 23.02 4.25
CA THR A 42 2.00 24.16 3.54
C THR A 42 1.63 24.17 2.07
N ARG A 43 1.50 22.99 1.47
CA ARG A 43 1.19 22.82 0.05
C ARG A 43 0.52 21.47 -0.21
N VAL A 44 -0.42 21.46 -1.14
CA VAL A 44 -0.96 20.24 -1.74
C VAL A 44 -0.56 20.25 -3.23
N GLU A 45 0.15 19.21 -3.65
CA GLU A 45 0.64 19.03 -5.01
C GLU A 45 -0.05 17.83 -5.64
N VAL A 46 -0.55 18.00 -6.87
CA VAL A 46 -1.11 16.91 -7.67
C VAL A 46 -0.13 16.61 -8.79
N ARG A 47 0.35 15.37 -8.86
CA ARG A 47 1.20 14.87 -9.94
C ARG A 47 0.35 13.96 -10.84
N PRO A 48 0.04 14.40 -12.07
CA PRO A 48 -0.69 13.57 -13.01
C PRO A 48 0.10 12.30 -13.34
N GLU A 49 -0.57 11.16 -13.31
CA GLU A 49 -0.02 9.87 -13.72
C GLU A 49 -0.46 9.51 -15.15
N LYS A 50 -0.17 8.28 -15.57
CA LYS A 50 -0.52 7.75 -16.91
C LYS A 50 -1.96 8.06 -17.35
N HIS A 51 -2.92 8.08 -16.42
CA HIS A 51 -4.31 8.46 -16.68
C HIS A 51 -4.71 9.65 -15.80
N PRO A 52 -4.60 10.89 -16.33
CA PRO A 52 -4.92 12.10 -15.58
C PRO A 52 -6.32 12.07 -14.96
N GLY A 53 -6.43 12.47 -13.70
CA GLY A 53 -7.68 12.50 -12.94
C GLY A 53 -8.15 11.15 -12.40
N LYS A 54 -7.49 10.05 -12.76
CA LYS A 54 -7.79 8.70 -12.22
C LYS A 54 -6.70 8.21 -11.29
N ASP A 55 -5.46 8.28 -11.76
CA ASP A 55 -4.31 7.65 -11.10
C ASP A 55 -3.38 8.69 -10.46
N ASP A 56 -3.79 9.97 -10.41
CA ASP A 56 -2.95 11.07 -9.96
C ASP A 56 -2.45 10.87 -8.53
N VAL A 57 -1.19 11.24 -8.30
CA VAL A 57 -0.56 11.18 -6.99
C VAL A 57 -0.75 12.51 -6.28
N TYR A 58 -1.28 12.48 -5.05
CA TYR A 58 -1.48 13.66 -4.22
C TYR A 58 -0.41 13.69 -3.13
N LEU A 59 0.42 14.73 -3.16
CA LEU A 59 1.48 14.95 -2.19
C LEU A 59 1.11 16.14 -1.30
N VAL A 60 1.07 15.90 0.01
CA VAL A 60 0.82 16.91 1.03
C VAL A 60 2.14 17.23 1.71
N HIS A 61 2.53 18.49 1.63
CA HIS A 61 3.71 19.04 2.27
C HIS A 61 3.30 19.62 3.62
N LEU A 62 4.02 19.23 4.67
CA LEU A 62 3.82 19.71 6.03
C LEU A 62 4.89 20.75 6.39
N GLU A 63 4.59 21.59 7.36
CA GLU A 63 5.51 22.61 7.88
C GLU A 63 6.79 22.01 8.50
N SER A 64 6.72 20.76 8.98
CA SER A 64 7.89 20.00 9.43
C SER A 64 8.92 19.71 8.32
N GLY A 65 8.53 19.89 7.05
CA GLY A 65 9.30 19.49 5.88
C GLY A 65 8.94 18.09 5.37
N ASP A 66 8.05 17.37 6.05
CA ASP A 66 7.58 16.06 5.60
C ASP A 66 6.69 16.17 4.35
N VAL A 67 6.85 15.21 3.44
CA VAL A 67 5.99 15.06 2.26
C VAL A 67 5.28 13.72 2.36
N VAL A 68 3.95 13.77 2.42
CA VAL A 68 3.10 12.59 2.58
C VAL A 68 2.28 12.38 1.32
N GLU A 69 2.37 11.18 0.77
CA GLU A 69 1.50 10.75 -0.32
C GLU A 69 0.15 10.28 0.24
N LEU A 70 -0.94 10.88 -0.24
CA LEU A 70 -2.29 10.61 0.22
C LEU A 70 -3.21 10.19 -0.93
N ASP A 71 -4.28 9.48 -0.58
CA ASP A 71 -5.39 9.23 -1.50
C ASP A 71 -6.10 10.55 -1.88
N ALA A 72 -6.60 10.62 -3.11
CA ALA A 72 -7.24 11.81 -3.67
C ALA A 72 -8.39 12.35 -2.81
N GLU A 73 -9.22 11.46 -2.26
CA GLU A 73 -10.38 11.83 -1.44
C GLU A 73 -9.97 12.53 -0.14
N LEU A 74 -8.87 12.09 0.48
CA LEU A 74 -8.34 12.71 1.69
C LEU A 74 -7.60 14.01 1.36
N ALA A 75 -6.75 13.99 0.33
CA ALA A 75 -5.97 15.16 -0.06
C ALA A 75 -6.85 16.36 -0.45
N LYS A 76 -8.00 16.12 -1.09
CA LYS A 76 -8.97 17.18 -1.45
C LYS A 76 -9.64 17.86 -0.26
N GLN A 77 -9.61 17.25 0.93
CA GLN A 77 -10.13 17.84 2.17
C GLN A 77 -9.08 18.70 2.88
N LEU A 78 -7.82 18.65 2.42
CA LEU A 78 -6.72 19.42 2.97
C LEU A 78 -6.47 20.65 2.12
N SER A 79 -6.23 21.77 2.77
CA SER A 79 -5.87 23.04 2.13
C SER A 79 -4.62 23.62 2.78
N PRO A 80 -3.79 24.38 2.06
CA PRO A 80 -2.70 25.14 2.67
C PRO A 80 -3.20 25.96 3.86
N GLY A 81 -2.47 25.93 4.97
CA GLY A 81 -2.84 26.52 6.26
C GLY A 81 -3.67 25.61 7.18
N ALA A 82 -4.17 24.46 6.69
CA ALA A 82 -4.90 23.53 7.54
C ALA A 82 -3.99 22.85 8.56
N THR A 83 -4.41 22.81 9.82
CA THR A 83 -3.74 22.06 10.88
C THR A 83 -4.27 20.64 10.90
N VAL A 84 -3.35 19.67 10.92
CA VAL A 84 -3.69 18.24 10.95
C VAL A 84 -3.09 17.56 12.17
N SER A 85 -3.84 16.66 12.80
CA SER A 85 -3.32 15.84 13.90
C SER A 85 -3.97 14.46 13.95
N LYS A 86 -3.14 13.42 14.07
CA LYS A 86 -3.53 12.02 14.15
C LYS A 86 -2.38 11.13 14.68
N GLY A 87 -2.70 10.13 15.50
CA GLY A 87 -1.78 9.07 15.89
C GLY A 87 -1.56 8.00 14.83
N ALA A 88 -0.51 7.19 14.99
CA ALA A 88 -0.29 6.03 14.12
C ALA A 88 -1.38 4.97 14.35
N GLY A 89 -1.99 4.47 13.27
CA GLY A 89 -3.08 3.48 13.33
C GLY A 89 -4.47 4.08 13.53
N ASP A 90 -4.57 5.35 13.93
CA ASP A 90 -5.86 6.02 14.09
C ASP A 90 -6.59 6.15 12.76
N ARG A 91 -7.91 5.98 12.82
CA ARG A 91 -8.84 6.09 11.70
C ARG A 91 -9.59 7.41 11.64
N THR A 92 -9.19 8.38 12.44
CA THR A 92 -9.78 9.71 12.46
C THR A 92 -8.65 10.71 12.36
N LEU A 93 -8.67 11.55 11.33
CA LEU A 93 -7.76 12.67 11.17
C LEU A 93 -8.47 13.93 11.66
N MET A 94 -7.87 14.66 12.59
CA MET A 94 -8.37 16.00 12.92
C MET A 94 -7.83 17.00 11.91
N VAL A 95 -8.69 17.79 11.29
CA VAL A 95 -8.35 18.86 10.34
C VAL A 95 -8.98 20.15 10.85
N ASN A 96 -8.17 21.13 11.29
CA ASN A 96 -8.66 22.37 11.90
C ASN A 96 -9.65 22.16 13.07
N GLY A 97 -9.49 21.06 13.80
CA GLY A 97 -10.39 20.67 14.89
C GLY A 97 -11.65 19.89 14.46
N GLU A 98 -11.87 19.69 13.17
CA GLU A 98 -12.94 18.82 12.64
C GLU A 98 -12.44 17.39 12.44
N ALA A 99 -13.27 16.40 12.80
CA ALA A 99 -12.91 14.99 12.66
C ALA A 99 -13.27 14.46 11.26
N VAL A 100 -12.25 14.02 10.52
CA VAL A 100 -12.38 13.38 9.21
C VAL A 100 -12.14 11.87 9.37
N GLY A 101 -13.12 11.07 8.95
CA GLY A 101 -12.99 9.61 8.93
C GLY A 101 -12.02 9.14 7.85
N LEU A 102 -11.11 8.25 8.22
CA LEU A 102 -10.17 7.60 7.30
C LEU A 102 -10.64 6.19 6.97
N HIS A 103 -10.56 5.86 5.69
CA HIS A 103 -10.96 4.57 5.15
C HIS A 103 -9.78 4.01 4.36
N TRP A 104 -9.65 2.67 4.35
CA TRP A 104 -8.68 2.06 3.44
C TRP A 104 -9.10 2.30 2.00
N SER A 105 -8.13 2.58 1.14
CA SER A 105 -8.38 2.77 -0.28
C SER A 105 -8.98 1.53 -0.93
N ARG A 106 -9.72 1.74 -2.04
CA ARG A 106 -10.20 0.62 -2.87
C ARG A 106 -9.05 -0.26 -3.35
N ASP A 107 -7.90 0.35 -3.62
CA ASP A 107 -6.68 -0.36 -4.03
C ASP A 107 -6.16 -1.26 -2.93
N PHE A 108 -6.14 -0.80 -1.67
CA PHE A 108 -5.77 -1.64 -0.54
C PHE A 108 -6.69 -2.86 -0.41
N TYR A 109 -8.01 -2.65 -0.49
CA TYR A 109 -8.97 -3.77 -0.48
C TYR A 109 -8.77 -4.73 -1.66
N GLY A 110 -8.55 -4.18 -2.86
CA GLY A 110 -8.26 -4.96 -4.06
C GLY A 110 -6.99 -5.80 -3.90
N MET A 111 -5.92 -5.24 -3.33
CA MET A 111 -4.67 -5.95 -3.08
C MET A 111 -4.80 -7.02 -2.01
N MET A 112 -5.56 -6.78 -0.94
CA MET A 112 -5.82 -7.80 0.10
C MET A 112 -6.47 -9.06 -0.48
N VAL A 113 -7.24 -8.96 -1.56
CA VAL A 113 -7.89 -10.11 -2.21
C VAL A 113 -7.03 -10.68 -3.32
N THR A 114 -6.51 -9.83 -4.20
CA THR A 114 -5.79 -10.25 -5.42
C THR A 114 -4.42 -10.84 -5.13
N MET A 115 -3.67 -10.30 -4.15
CA MET A 115 -2.32 -10.79 -3.83
C MET A 115 -2.34 -12.24 -3.31
N PRO A 116 -3.18 -12.61 -2.32
CA PRO A 116 -3.27 -14.01 -1.88
C PRO A 116 -3.67 -14.98 -3.00
N ILE A 117 -4.61 -14.58 -3.87
CA ILE A 117 -5.04 -15.41 -5.01
C ILE A 117 -3.86 -15.62 -5.97
N ALA A 118 -3.16 -14.56 -6.36
CA ALA A 118 -2.01 -14.65 -7.24
C ALA A 118 -0.91 -15.55 -6.65
N MET A 119 -0.62 -15.40 -5.35
CA MET A 119 0.34 -16.24 -4.63
C MET A 119 -0.08 -17.72 -4.64
N ALA A 120 -1.35 -18.03 -4.38
CA ALA A 120 -1.86 -19.40 -4.39
C ALA A 120 -1.72 -20.04 -5.78
N LEU A 121 -2.03 -19.29 -6.84
CA LEU A 121 -1.89 -19.76 -8.22
C LEU A 121 -0.42 -20.00 -8.60
N LEU A 122 0.48 -19.09 -8.22
CA LEU A 122 1.92 -19.25 -8.45
C LEU A 122 2.49 -20.45 -7.70
N LEU A 123 2.07 -20.66 -6.45
CA LEU A 123 2.48 -21.82 -5.67
C LEU A 123 1.98 -23.12 -6.30
N ALA A 124 0.72 -23.16 -6.73
CA ALA A 124 0.14 -24.31 -7.42
C ALA A 124 0.89 -24.62 -8.73
N ALA A 125 1.20 -23.58 -9.53
CA ALA A 125 1.97 -23.73 -10.76
C ALA A 125 3.41 -24.22 -10.50
N ALA A 126 4.07 -23.72 -9.46
CA ALA A 126 5.40 -24.18 -9.07
C ALA A 126 5.37 -25.67 -8.67
N ILE A 127 4.43 -26.07 -7.81
CA ILE A 127 4.26 -27.47 -7.38
C ILE A 127 3.95 -28.37 -8.58
N TRP A 128 3.07 -27.92 -9.50
CA TRP A 128 2.77 -28.64 -10.73
C TRP A 128 4.03 -28.84 -11.56
N SER A 129 4.79 -27.78 -11.83
CA SER A 129 6.00 -27.84 -12.66
C SER A 129 7.03 -28.84 -12.12
N PHE A 130 7.27 -28.82 -10.81
CA PHE A 130 8.12 -29.81 -10.15
C PHE A 130 7.58 -31.24 -10.26
N SER A 131 6.25 -31.41 -10.29
CA SER A 131 5.60 -32.71 -10.41
C SER A 131 5.71 -33.28 -11.84
N VAL A 132 5.57 -32.43 -12.87
CA VAL A 132 5.72 -32.83 -14.27
C VAL A 132 7.17 -33.15 -14.60
N SER A 133 8.12 -32.32 -14.17
CA SER A 133 9.55 -32.54 -14.41
C SER A 133 10.05 -33.89 -13.86
N ARG A 134 9.39 -34.45 -12.84
CA ARG A 134 9.72 -35.78 -12.30
C ARG A 134 9.06 -36.96 -13.02
N ARG A 135 8.02 -36.74 -13.81
CA ARG A 135 7.38 -37.81 -14.59
C ARG A 135 8.06 -38.05 -15.95
N GLY A 136 8.81 -37.06 -16.43
CA GLY A 136 9.53 -37.12 -17.71
C GLY A 136 11.03 -37.42 -17.59
N ALA A 137 11.54 -37.64 -16.38
CA ALA A 137 12.91 -38.07 -16.09
C ALA A 137 12.85 -39.47 -15.46
#